data_AF-A0A7X7EPT4-F1
#
_entry.id   AF-A0A7X7EPT4-F1
#
_cell.length_a   1.000
_cell.length_b   1.000
_cell.length_c   1.000
_cell.angle_alpha   90.00
_cell.angle_beta   90.00
_cell.angle_gamma   90.00
#
_symmetry.space_group_name_H-M   'P 1'
#
loop_
_entity.id
_entity.type
_entity.pdbx_description
1 polymer ?
#
loop_
_entity_poly.entity_id
_entity_poly.type
_entity_poly.pdbx_seq_one_letter_code
_entity_poly.pdbx_strand_id
1 'polypeptide(L)'
;MVWYSLSYGGAVLGDELIVPSSYWKSTVGTKSGSGEAETIVKLDDTPLSLALYPQFQLRKKCAGQWDFERWIFDLMSLADGVRRQLYVGQSDDTLIVDYGYCKLLSVKRPKHTGPYTARWSDQVVVTFQADTEPIFF
;
A
#
# COMPACT_ATOMS: atom_id res chain seq x y z
N MET A 1 14.87 -10.46 -0.98
CA MET A 1 14.29 -9.29 -0.28
C MET A 1 12.83 -9.25 -0.68
N VAL A 2 11.91 -9.26 0.30
CA VAL A 2 10.47 -9.25 0.05
C VAL A 2 10.03 -7.80 -0.14
N TRP A 3 9.24 -7.55 -1.18
CA TRP A 3 8.66 -6.24 -1.46
C TRP A 3 7.15 -6.39 -1.54
N TYR A 4 6.43 -5.32 -1.22
CA TYR A 4 4.98 -5.27 -1.31
C TYR A 4 4.56 -4.46 -2.54
N SER A 5 3.45 -4.86 -3.15
CA SER A 5 2.79 -4.14 -4.24
C SER A 5 1.41 -3.67 -3.79
N LEU A 6 0.99 -2.54 -4.34
CA LEU A 6 -0.38 -2.02 -4.19
C LEU A 6 -1.03 -2.00 -5.56
N SER A 7 -2.21 -2.59 -5.65
CA SER A 7 -2.90 -2.73 -6.92
C SER A 7 -4.35 -2.29 -6.83
N TYR A 8 -4.81 -1.60 -7.87
CA TYR A 8 -6.12 -0.97 -7.93
C TYR A 8 -6.81 -1.32 -9.24
N GLY A 9 -7.86 -2.14 -9.16
CA GLY A 9 -8.58 -2.68 -10.32
C GLY A 9 -7.66 -3.42 -11.30
N GLY A 10 -6.74 -4.23 -10.78
CA GLY A 10 -5.81 -5.04 -11.58
C GLY A 10 -4.51 -4.33 -11.98
N ALA A 11 -4.40 -3.01 -11.77
CA ALA A 11 -3.20 -2.26 -12.12
C ALA A 11 -2.32 -2.01 -10.88
N VAL A 12 -1.04 -2.36 -10.97
CA VAL A 12 -0.03 -2.05 -9.95
C VAL A 12 0.27 -0.55 -9.99
N LEU A 13 0.16 0.12 -8.84
CA LEU A 13 0.25 1.58 -8.75
C LEU A 13 1.67 2.13 -8.63
N GLY A 14 2.65 1.30 -8.26
CA GLY A 14 4.06 1.66 -8.11
C GLY A 14 4.95 0.42 -8.08
N ASP A 15 6.27 0.59 -8.14
CA ASP A 15 7.20 -0.54 -8.09
C ASP A 15 7.33 -1.14 -6.69
N GLU A 16 7.12 -0.34 -5.66
CA GLU A 16 7.28 -0.74 -4.27
C GLU A 16 6.30 0.03 -3.38
N LEU A 17 5.59 -0.69 -2.52
CA LEU A 17 4.88 -0.13 -1.38
C LEU A 17 5.87 -0.01 -0.22
N ILE A 18 6.11 1.23 0.22
CA ILE A 18 6.96 1.52 1.38
C ILE A 18 6.15 1.27 2.63
N VAL A 19 6.40 0.13 3.28
CA VAL A 19 5.82 -0.15 4.59
C VAL A 19 6.90 -0.13 5.66
N PRO A 20 6.70 0.61 6.78
CA PRO A 20 7.75 0.64 7.79
C PRO A 20 7.95 -0.75 8.41
N SER A 21 9.22 -1.07 8.69
CA SER A 21 9.66 -2.43 9.03
C SER A 21 9.06 -3.03 10.32
N SER A 22 8.47 -2.20 11.18
CA SER A 22 7.82 -2.63 12.43
C SER A 22 6.44 -3.25 12.21
N TYR A 23 5.82 -3.02 11.04
CA TYR A 23 4.40 -3.33 10.84
C TYR A 23 4.15 -4.77 10.39
N TRP A 24 5.10 -5.43 9.71
CA TRP A 24 4.92 -6.79 9.16
C TRP A 24 5.83 -7.84 9.77
N LYS A 25 6.07 -7.79 11.08
CA LYS A 25 6.67 -8.95 11.74
C LYS A 25 5.60 -10.04 11.88
N SER A 26 5.52 -10.88 10.85
CA SER A 26 5.04 -12.25 11.01
C SER A 26 5.95 -12.91 12.05
N THR A 27 5.48 -12.94 13.30
CA THR A 27 6.06 -13.87 14.26
C THR A 27 5.45 -15.21 13.87
N VAL A 28 6.17 -15.97 13.04
CA VAL A 28 5.86 -17.38 12.80
C VAL A 28 6.01 -18.07 14.15
N GLY A 29 4.91 -18.12 14.91
CA GLY A 29 4.79 -18.96 16.09
C GLY A 29 4.78 -20.39 15.60
N THR A 30 5.91 -21.08 15.73
CA THR A 30 6.01 -22.53 15.55
C THR A 30 4.89 -23.21 16.33
N LYS A 31 3.95 -23.82 15.60
CA LYS A 31 2.95 -24.75 16.13
C LYS A 31 3.62 -25.72 17.08
N SER A 32 3.29 -25.61 18.36
CA SER A 32 3.48 -26.68 19.33
C SER A 32 2.23 -26.80 20.18
N GLY A 33 1.42 -27.81 19.84
CA GLY A 33 0.58 -28.52 20.79
C GLY A 33 -0.74 -27.89 21.23
N SER A 34 -1.76 -28.76 21.28
CA SER A 34 -3.04 -28.66 22.00
C SER A 34 -4.01 -27.56 21.58
N GLY A 35 -5.18 -28.00 21.12
CA GLY A 35 -6.27 -27.16 20.72
C GLY A 35 -6.80 -26.30 21.87
N GLU A 36 -6.94 -25.02 21.57
CA GLU A 36 -7.89 -24.06 22.12
C GLU A 36 -7.71 -22.77 21.29
N ALA A 37 -8.81 -22.05 21.08
CA ALA A 37 -9.01 -20.90 20.19
C ALA A 37 -7.75 -20.26 19.58
N GLU A 38 -7.68 -20.29 18.24
CA GLU A 38 -6.66 -19.58 17.46
C GLU A 38 -6.60 -18.10 17.90
N THR A 39 -5.52 -17.76 18.58
CA THR A 39 -5.24 -16.37 18.95
C THR A 39 -4.82 -15.67 17.67
N ILE A 40 -5.77 -14.96 17.04
CA ILE A 40 -5.49 -14.06 15.93
C ILE A 40 -4.48 -13.04 16.43
N VAL A 41 -3.24 -13.17 16.00
CA VAL A 41 -2.16 -12.23 16.31
C VAL A 41 -2.58 -10.89 15.72
N LYS A 42 -2.89 -9.91 16.60
CA LYS A 42 -3.05 -8.53 16.18
C LYS A 42 -1.67 -8.05 15.71
N LEU A 43 -1.46 -8.03 14.39
CA LEU A 43 -0.48 -7.12 13.81
C LEU A 43 -0.85 -5.71 14.32
N ASP A 44 0.15 -4.96 14.77
CA ASP A 44 -0.05 -3.56 15.17
C ASP A 44 -0.20 -2.69 13.91
N ASP A 45 -1.33 -2.86 13.24
CA ASP A 45 -1.64 -2.34 11.90
C ASP A 45 -2.26 -0.95 11.93
N THR A 46 -1.94 -0.14 12.94
CA THR A 46 -2.55 1.18 13.17
C THR A 46 -2.60 2.12 11.92
N PRO A 47 -1.66 2.12 10.95
CA PRO A 47 -1.82 2.86 9.70
C PRO A 47 -2.70 2.20 8.63
N LEU A 48 -2.95 0.89 8.71
CA LEU A 48 -3.82 0.12 7.81
C LEU A 48 -5.25 -0.05 8.38
N SER A 49 -5.41 0.16 9.70
CA SER A 49 -6.66 0.00 10.46
C SER A 49 -7.62 1.19 10.37
N LEU A 50 -7.25 2.27 9.66
CA LEU A 50 -8.19 3.33 9.29
C LEU A 50 -9.06 2.86 8.12
N ALA A 51 -10.04 2.02 8.46
CA ALA A 51 -10.92 1.27 7.55
C ALA A 51 -11.67 2.11 6.52
N LEU A 52 -11.86 3.42 6.75
CA LEU A 52 -12.54 4.31 5.80
C LEU A 52 -11.57 5.01 4.84
N TYR A 53 -10.34 5.29 5.26
CA TYR A 53 -9.42 6.13 4.49
C TYR A 53 -7.96 5.62 4.52
N PRO A 54 -7.68 4.43 3.95
CA PRO A 54 -6.34 3.87 4.00
C PRO A 54 -5.36 4.71 3.17
N GLN A 55 -4.14 4.86 3.69
CA GLN A 55 -3.08 5.66 3.07
C GLN A 55 -1.85 4.80 2.81
N PHE A 56 -1.27 4.95 1.63
CA PHE A 56 -0.12 4.16 1.19
C PHE A 56 0.97 5.05 0.62
N GLN A 57 2.20 4.82 1.05
CA GLN A 57 3.37 5.46 0.45
C GLN A 57 3.94 4.53 -0.63
N LEU A 58 3.87 4.98 -1.88
CA LEU A 58 4.33 4.24 -3.04
C LEU A 58 5.63 4.82 -3.55
N ARG A 59 6.46 3.96 -4.14
CA ARG A 59 7.65 4.33 -4.90
C ARG A 59 7.54 3.85 -6.35
N LYS A 60 8.03 4.65 -7.29
CA LYS A 60 8.24 4.30 -8.70
C LYS A 60 9.62 4.74 -9.16
N LYS A 61 10.40 3.82 -9.72
CA LYS A 61 11.69 4.09 -10.34
C LYS A 61 11.45 4.77 -11.69
N CYS A 62 11.50 6.11 -11.68
CA CYS A 62 11.35 6.91 -12.88
C CYS A 62 12.71 7.20 -13.52
N ALA A 63 12.75 7.25 -14.86
CA ALA A 63 13.96 7.58 -15.61
C ALA A 63 14.36 9.07 -15.47
N GLY A 64 13.40 9.93 -15.08
CA GLY A 64 13.62 11.35 -14.82
C GLY A 64 12.31 12.06 -14.44
N GLN A 65 12.36 13.39 -14.38
CA GLN A 65 11.22 14.21 -13.95
C GLN A 65 9.96 13.99 -14.80
N TRP A 66 10.07 13.99 -16.12
CA TRP A 66 8.90 13.87 -17.01
C TRP A 66 8.20 12.53 -16.90
N ASP A 67 8.97 11.46 -16.69
CA ASP A 67 8.44 10.12 -16.45
C ASP A 67 7.69 10.05 -15.11
N PHE A 68 8.23 10.70 -14.08
CA PHE A 68 7.55 10.84 -12.79
C PHE A 68 6.26 11.66 -12.86
N GLU A 69 6.29 12.80 -13.55
CA GLU A 69 5.09 13.63 -13.73
C GLU A 69 4.01 12.91 -14.55
N ARG A 70 4.40 12.11 -15.55
CA ARG A 70 3.48 11.24 -16.29
C ARG A 70 2.84 10.21 -15.37
N TRP A 71 3.64 9.53 -14.54
CA TRP A 71 3.11 8.57 -13.57
C TRP A 71 2.12 9.22 -12.60
N ILE A 72 2.42 10.42 -12.09
CA ILE A 72 1.46 11.18 -11.26
C ILE A 72 0.17 11.47 -12.04
N PHE A 73 0.27 11.93 -13.28
CA PHE A 73 -0.89 12.21 -14.11
C PHE A 73 -1.77 10.97 -14.30
N ASP A 74 -1.15 9.81 -14.57
CA ASP A 74 -1.84 8.54 -14.70
C ASP A 74 -2.56 8.18 -13.39
N LEU A 75 -1.92 8.34 -12.22
CA LEU A 75 -2.54 8.13 -10.92
C LEU A 75 -3.71 9.10 -10.64
N MET A 76 -3.56 10.37 -10.98
CA MET A 76 -4.62 11.37 -10.83
C MET A 76 -5.83 11.05 -11.73
N SER A 77 -5.59 10.55 -12.94
CA SER A 77 -6.67 10.10 -13.83
C SER A 77 -7.45 8.91 -13.25
N LEU A 78 -6.80 8.06 -12.45
CA LEU A 78 -7.46 6.98 -11.72
C LEU A 78 -8.27 7.51 -10.52
N ALA A 79 -7.84 8.62 -9.90
CA ALA A 79 -8.53 9.26 -8.78
C ALA A 79 -9.88 9.88 -9.18
N ASP A 80 -9.96 10.43 -10.39
CA ASP A 80 -11.22 10.91 -10.99
C ASP A 80 -12.15 9.76 -11.44
N GLY A 81 -11.68 8.52 -11.37
CA GLY A 81 -12.36 7.33 -11.86
C GLY A 81 -13.41 6.72 -10.93
N VAL A 82 -13.92 5.57 -11.39
CA VAL A 82 -14.86 4.69 -10.67
C VAL A 82 -14.18 3.93 -9.54
N ARG A 83 -14.98 3.43 -8.60
CA ARG A 83 -14.52 2.53 -7.54
C ARG A 83 -13.96 1.24 -8.13
N ARG A 84 -12.85 0.75 -7.57
CA ARG A 84 -12.20 -0.51 -7.98
C ARG A 84 -11.69 -1.26 -6.77
N GLN A 85 -11.52 -2.58 -6.93
CA GLN A 85 -10.95 -3.40 -5.87
C GLN A 85 -9.50 -3.00 -5.58
N LEU A 86 -9.15 -2.89 -4.30
CA LEU A 86 -7.83 -2.49 -3.83
C LEU A 86 -7.20 -3.63 -3.03
N TYR A 87 -6.02 -4.07 -3.44
CA TYR A 87 -5.31 -5.17 -2.78
C TYR A 87 -3.84 -4.84 -2.55
N VAL A 88 -3.30 -5.42 -1.48
CA VAL A 88 -1.88 -5.42 -1.14
C VAL A 88 -1.35 -6.84 -1.25
N GLY A 89 -0.33 -7.04 -2.07
CA GLY A 89 0.32 -8.34 -2.27
C GLY A 89 1.82 -8.28 -2.04
N GLN A 90 2.45 -9.44 -1.85
CA GLN A 90 3.90 -9.62 -1.88
C GLN A 90 4.41 -9.81 -3.31
N SER A 91 5.73 -9.77 -3.49
CA SER A 91 6.40 -9.98 -4.78
C SER A 91 6.26 -11.40 -5.36
N ASP A 92 5.74 -12.36 -4.59
CA ASP A 92 5.46 -13.74 -4.99
C ASP A 92 3.97 -14.00 -5.24
N ASP A 93 3.20 -12.93 -5.45
CA ASP A 93 1.74 -12.92 -5.66
C ASP A 93 0.91 -13.35 -4.43
N THR A 94 1.52 -13.52 -3.26
CA THR A 94 0.78 -13.76 -2.01
C THR A 94 -0.06 -12.52 -1.66
N LEU A 95 -1.38 -12.67 -1.57
CA LEU A 95 -2.29 -11.63 -1.09
C LEU A 95 -2.13 -11.47 0.42
N ILE A 96 -1.99 -10.22 0.88
CA ILE A 96 -1.83 -9.89 2.31
C ILE A 96 -3.08 -9.19 2.84
N VAL A 97 -3.62 -8.24 2.07
CA VAL A 97 -4.82 -7.49 2.47
C VAL A 97 -5.72 -7.24 1.26
N ASP A 98 -7.02 -7.47 1.42
CA ASP A 98 -8.08 -7.01 0.51
C ASP A 98 -8.90 -5.90 1.19
N TYR A 99 -8.90 -4.70 0.60
CA TYR A 99 -9.68 -3.55 1.07
C TYR A 99 -11.07 -3.46 0.42
N GLY A 100 -11.42 -4.40 -0.47
CA GLY A 100 -12.64 -4.36 -1.25
C GLY A 100 -12.67 -3.18 -2.23
N TYR A 101 -13.87 -2.75 -2.60
CA TYR A 101 -14.06 -1.63 -3.53
C TYR A 101 -13.71 -0.29 -2.87
N CYS A 102 -12.70 0.37 -3.40
CA CYS A 102 -12.19 1.65 -2.94
C CYS A 102 -12.29 2.72 -4.03
N LYS A 103 -12.28 3.99 -3.64
CA LYS A 103 -12.04 5.12 -4.55
C LYS A 103 -10.73 5.81 -4.20
N LEU A 104 -9.82 5.98 -5.15
CA LEU A 104 -8.64 6.82 -4.94
C LEU A 104 -9.06 8.29 -4.79
N LEU A 105 -8.77 8.92 -3.65
CA LEU A 105 -9.20 10.29 -3.35
C LEU A 105 -8.12 11.33 -3.58
N SER A 106 -6.87 11.00 -3.26
CA SER A 106 -5.79 11.96 -3.40
C SER A 106 -4.45 11.30 -3.65
N VAL A 107 -3.61 11.99 -4.40
CA VAL A 107 -2.20 11.68 -4.61
C VAL A 107 -1.41 12.89 -4.11
N LYS A 108 -0.56 12.69 -3.10
CA LYS A 108 0.24 13.76 -2.46
C LYS A 108 1.72 13.45 -2.58
N ARG A 109 2.53 14.49 -2.74
CA ARG A 109 4.00 14.36 -2.68
C ARG A 109 4.45 14.51 -1.22
N PRO A 110 5.31 13.62 -0.69
CA PRO A 110 5.86 13.79 0.65
C PRO A 110 6.68 15.09 0.74
N LYS A 111 6.59 15.80 1.86
CA LYS A 111 7.36 17.04 2.07
C LYS A 111 8.85 16.71 2.18
N HIS A 112 9.68 17.44 1.43
CA HIS A 112 11.13 17.29 1.45
C HIS A 112 11.71 17.77 2.79
N THR A 113 12.41 16.90 3.51
CA THR A 113 13.08 17.24 4.77
C THR A 113 14.61 17.28 4.66
N GLY A 114 15.19 17.15 3.46
CA GLY A 114 16.65 17.28 3.30
C GLY A 114 17.21 17.20 1.87
N PRO A 115 18.48 17.57 1.67
CA PRO A 115 19.12 17.75 0.36
C PRO A 115 19.32 16.46 -0.44
N TYR A 116 19.31 15.30 0.21
CA TYR A 116 19.45 13.99 -0.45
C TYR A 116 18.13 13.44 -1.03
N THR A 117 17.00 14.10 -0.75
CA THR A 117 15.67 13.76 -1.31
C THR A 117 15.33 14.54 -2.58
N ALA A 118 16.28 15.34 -3.09
CA ALA A 118 16.08 16.36 -4.11
C ALA A 118 16.25 15.88 -5.56
N ARG A 119 16.53 14.60 -5.82
CA ARG A 119 16.53 14.07 -7.20
C ARG A 119 15.20 13.41 -7.49
N TRP A 120 14.23 14.25 -7.85
CA TRP A 120 12.91 13.89 -8.38
C TRP A 120 12.20 12.80 -7.57
N SER A 121 11.56 13.21 -6.48
CA SER A 121 10.91 12.32 -5.49
C SER A 121 10.19 11.18 -6.20
N ASP A 122 10.74 9.97 -6.13
CA ASP A 122 10.22 8.74 -6.70
C ASP A 122 8.96 8.24 -5.97
N GLN A 123 8.35 9.08 -5.15
CA GLN A 123 7.41 8.68 -4.11
C GLN A 123 6.18 9.56 -4.07
N VAL A 124 5.05 8.92 -3.81
CA VAL A 124 3.77 9.57 -3.56
C VAL A 124 3.07 8.89 -2.39
N VAL A 125 2.23 9.65 -1.70
CA VAL A 125 1.26 9.11 -0.75
C VAL A 125 -0.10 9.13 -1.43
N VAL A 126 -0.70 7.97 -1.58
CA VAL A 126 -2.07 7.82 -2.09
C VAL A 126 -3.03 7.60 -0.93
N THR A 127 -4.22 8.16 -1.02
CA THR A 127 -5.28 7.99 -0.02
C THR A 127 -6.53 7.50 -0.71
N PHE A 128 -7.11 6.42 -0.22
CA PHE A 128 -8.36 5.87 -0.75
C PHE A 128 -9.52 6.16 0.20
N GLN A 129 -10.73 5.97 -0.30
CA GLN A 129 -11.94 5.78 0.49
C GLN A 129 -12.43 4.35 0.30
N ALA A 130 -12.41 3.56 1.36
CA ALA A 130 -12.93 2.20 1.36
C ALA A 130 -14.39 2.19 1.85
N ASP A 131 -15.19 1.27 1.31
CA ASP A 131 -16.59 1.08 1.71
C ASP A 131 -16.76 0.06 2.84
N THR A 132 -15.74 -0.76 3.05
CA THR A 132 -15.77 -1.91 3.94
C THR A 132 -14.47 -2.03 4.71
N GLU A 133 -14.50 -2.77 5.82
CA GLU A 133 -13.30 -3.12 6.56
C GLU A 133 -12.38 -4.05 5.75
N PRO A 134 -11.05 -3.92 5.90
CA PRO A 134 -10.10 -4.78 5.21
C PRO A 134 -10.09 -6.21 5.74
N ILE A 135 -9.83 -7.16 4.84
CA ILE A 135 -9.65 -8.59 5.15
C ILE A 135 -8.16 -8.92 5.02
N PHE A 136 -7.59 -9.54 6.05
CA PHE A 136 -6.17 -9.92 6.13
C PHE A 136 -6.00 -11.43 5.91
N PHE A 137 -4.89 -11.83 5.27
CA PHE A 137 -4.57 -13.22 4.89
C PHE A 137 -3.22 -13.69 5.43
#